data_AF-A0A0B7N3E4-F1
#
_entry.id   AF-A0A0B7N3E4-F1
#
_cell.length_a   1.000
_cell.length_b   1.000
_cell.length_c   1.000
_cell.angle_alpha   90.00
_cell.angle_beta   90.00
_cell.angle_gamma   90.00
#
_symmetry.space_group_name_H-M   'P 1'
#
loop_
_entity.id
_entity.type
_entity.pdbx_description
1 polymer ?
#
loop_
_entity_poly.entity_id
_entity_poly.type
_entity_poly.pdbx_seq_one_letter_code
_entity_poly.pdbx_strand_id
1 'polypeptide(L)'
;MVMLDSKLALLQEISEAAKSLETTLVTQFDKKLQGTLEADSHANLDFDKIGINFAKLKDRQVFSFSATIESKQATAEAKEHMNEKQVDLHDVMYEKRHILEEIVQCRKFRSVYQDVELIPLEEFQSKAGPEYLENSDNPHQLFINRLKYELVVRAALKEQQEELQLQRTQLIKENRKAQKKVDQFDKLLDDFVQSAAPLEEALEAESKTTDDNEMVTEQSTENSTEVMDISL
;
A
#
# COMPACT_ATOMS: atom_id res chain seq x y z
N MET A 1 -7.82 56.13 16.31
CA MET A 1 -8.24 57.55 16.38
C MET A 1 -7.16 58.39 17.03
N VAL A 2 -6.85 58.19 18.32
CA VAL A 2 -5.86 58.99 19.09
C VAL A 2 -4.47 59.15 18.43
N MET A 3 -3.91 58.10 17.81
CA MET A 3 -2.60 58.16 17.12
C MET A 3 -2.64 58.91 15.78
N LEU A 4 -3.82 59.03 15.16
CA LEU A 4 -4.00 59.80 13.94
C LEU A 4 -4.14 61.28 14.28
N ASP A 5 -4.90 61.56 15.34
CA ASP A 5 -5.12 62.92 15.87
C ASP A 5 -3.80 63.54 16.37
N SER A 6 -2.91 62.76 16.99
CA SER A 6 -1.59 63.22 17.42
C SER A 6 -0.63 63.52 16.26
N LYS A 7 -0.66 62.72 15.18
CA LYS A 7 0.12 62.98 13.96
C LYS A 7 -0.41 64.20 13.22
N LEU A 8 -1.73 64.38 13.19
CA LEU A 8 -2.37 65.56 12.60
C LEU A 8 -1.95 66.83 13.36
N ALA A 9 -1.92 66.77 14.70
CA ALA A 9 -1.45 67.87 15.55
C ALA A 9 0.02 68.24 15.26
N LEU A 10 0.93 67.25 15.14
CA LEU A 10 2.33 67.51 14.80
C LEU A 10 2.50 68.18 13.42
N LEU A 11 1.73 67.74 12.43
CA LEU A 11 1.76 68.36 11.09
C LEU A 11 1.20 69.78 11.10
N GLN A 12 0.16 70.03 11.90
CA GLN A 12 -0.42 71.34 12.08
C GLN A 12 0.57 72.30 12.76
N GLU A 13 1.25 71.85 13.82
CA GLU A 13 2.29 72.64 14.50
C GLU A 13 3.49 72.95 13.61
N ILE A 14 3.92 72.01 12.75
CA ILE A 14 4.97 72.25 11.74
C ILE A 14 4.51 73.32 10.75
N SER A 15 3.25 73.24 10.29
CA SER A 15 2.67 74.23 9.38
C SER A 15 2.61 75.62 10.02
N GLU A 16 2.21 75.71 11.29
CA GLU A 16 2.14 76.96 12.05
C GLU A 16 3.54 77.57 12.27
N ALA A 17 4.54 76.76 12.63
CA ALA A 17 5.92 77.21 12.79
C ALA A 17 6.51 77.70 11.45
N ALA A 18 6.23 77.01 10.34
CA ALA A 18 6.68 77.41 9.01
C ALA A 18 6.03 78.74 8.55
N LYS A 19 4.72 78.89 8.74
CA LYS A 19 4.00 80.15 8.43
C LYS A 19 4.47 81.32 9.29
N SER A 20 4.75 81.07 10.57
CA SER A 20 5.33 82.08 11.49
C SER A 20 6.72 82.52 11.04
N LEU A 21 7.56 81.58 10.62
CA LEU A 21 8.88 81.86 10.06
C LEU A 21 8.78 82.65 8.75
N GLU A 22 7.91 82.25 7.83
CA GLU A 22 7.64 82.95 6.57
C GLU A 22 7.23 84.40 6.82
N THR A 23 6.24 84.63 7.70
CA THR A 23 5.76 85.97 8.05
C THR A 23 6.90 86.82 8.65
N THR A 24 7.70 86.24 9.54
CA THR A 24 8.82 86.95 10.17
C THR A 24 9.91 87.30 9.15
N LEU A 25 10.22 86.41 8.21
CA LEU A 25 11.20 86.69 7.15
C LEU A 25 10.70 87.75 6.17
N VAL A 26 9.44 87.66 5.71
CA VAL A 26 8.85 88.65 4.78
C VAL A 26 8.88 90.04 5.40
N THR A 27 8.46 90.18 6.67
CA THR A 27 8.50 91.48 7.36
C THR A 27 9.92 92.03 7.52
N GLN A 28 10.93 91.18 7.72
CA GLN A 28 12.33 91.62 7.72
C GLN A 28 12.82 92.07 6.35
N PHE A 29 12.47 91.33 5.28
CA PHE A 29 12.82 91.71 3.91
C PHE A 29 12.16 93.04 3.52
N ASP A 30 10.91 93.27 3.90
CA ASP A 30 10.20 94.53 3.66
C ASP A 30 10.85 95.72 4.39
N LYS A 31 11.23 95.54 5.66
CA LYS A 31 12.00 96.56 6.42
C LYS A 31 13.36 96.85 5.78
N LYS A 32 14.00 95.84 5.18
CA LYS A 32 15.27 95.98 4.46
C LYS A 32 15.09 96.75 3.14
N LEU A 33 14.00 96.52 2.42
CA LEU A 33 13.62 97.23 1.19
C LEU A 33 13.28 98.72 1.46
N GLN A 34 12.66 99.02 2.60
CA GLN A 34 12.28 100.39 3.00
C GLN A 34 13.44 101.21 3.58
N GLY A 35 14.64 100.63 3.73
CA GLY A 35 15.83 101.32 4.24
C GLY A 35 15.78 101.70 5.72
N THR A 36 14.79 101.21 6.48
CA THR A 36 14.59 101.43 7.92
C THR A 36 15.25 100.38 8.80
N LEU A 37 16.06 99.49 8.22
CA LEU A 37 16.80 98.47 8.95
C LEU A 37 18.00 99.13 9.64
N GLU A 38 17.90 99.38 10.96
CA GLU A 38 19.03 99.87 11.74
C GLU A 38 20.17 98.85 11.71
N ALA A 39 21.34 99.29 11.24
CA ALA A 39 22.41 98.42 10.77
C ALA A 39 23.07 97.56 11.87
N ASP A 40 23.02 97.97 13.14
CA ASP A 40 23.85 97.34 14.20
C ASP A 40 23.19 97.40 15.59
N SER A 41 21.92 96.99 15.72
CA SER A 41 21.39 96.62 17.04
C SER A 41 21.54 95.12 17.24
N HIS A 42 22.53 94.73 18.05
CA HIS A 42 22.77 93.35 18.51
C HIS A 42 21.57 92.70 19.24
N ALA A 43 20.46 93.42 19.43
CA ALA A 43 19.21 92.95 20.01
C ALA A 43 18.06 92.98 18.99
N ASN A 44 18.31 92.46 17.79
CA ASN A 44 17.27 92.33 16.76
C ASN A 44 16.36 91.15 17.15
N LEU A 45 15.34 91.39 18.00
CA LEU A 45 14.36 90.39 18.44
C LEU A 45 13.80 89.52 17.29
N ASP A 46 13.81 90.04 16.07
CA ASP A 46 13.33 89.34 14.89
C ASP A 46 14.32 88.24 14.43
N PHE A 47 15.64 88.37 14.65
CA PHE A 47 16.63 87.31 14.35
C PHE A 47 16.56 86.17 15.37
N ASP A 48 16.38 86.48 16.65
CA ASP A 48 16.17 85.47 17.71
C ASP A 48 14.88 84.67 17.45
N LYS A 49 13.80 85.33 17.02
CA LYS A 49 12.55 84.65 16.62
C LYS A 49 12.76 83.69 15.45
N ILE A 50 13.57 84.06 14.46
CA ILE A 50 13.93 83.16 13.34
C ILE A 50 14.70 81.95 13.85
N GLY A 51 15.71 82.16 14.69
CA GLY A 51 16.49 81.08 15.30
C GLY A 51 15.61 80.11 16.10
N ILE A 52 14.69 80.63 16.90
CA ILE A 52 13.73 79.82 17.68
C ILE A 52 12.80 79.02 16.77
N ASN A 53 12.22 79.63 15.73
CA ASN A 53 11.34 78.93 14.79
C ASN A 53 12.09 77.85 13.99
N PHE A 54 13.34 78.12 13.60
CA PHE A 54 14.19 77.14 12.92
C PHE A 54 14.55 75.96 13.84
N ALA A 55 14.90 76.23 15.10
CA ALA A 55 15.16 75.19 16.10
C ALA A 55 13.92 74.30 16.30
N LYS A 56 12.73 74.91 16.47
CA LYS A 56 11.46 74.16 16.57
C LYS A 56 11.22 73.25 15.37
N LEU A 57 11.43 73.74 14.15
CA LEU A 57 11.24 72.94 12.93
C LEU A 57 12.23 71.76 12.88
N LYS A 58 13.49 72.02 13.22
CA LYS A 58 14.54 70.99 13.27
C LYS A 58 14.22 69.92 14.33
N ASP A 59 13.80 70.31 15.52
CA ASP A 59 13.43 69.38 16.59
C ASP A 59 12.25 68.49 16.17
N ARG A 60 11.25 69.07 15.51
CA ARG A 60 10.11 68.32 14.95
C ARG A 60 10.53 67.36 13.83
N GLN A 61 11.46 67.77 12.96
CA GLN A 61 12.01 66.91 11.92
C GLN A 61 12.76 65.71 12.54
N VAL A 62 13.61 65.96 13.54
CA VAL A 62 14.34 64.91 14.26
C VAL A 62 13.37 63.95 14.95
N PHE A 63 12.34 64.48 15.61
CA PHE A 63 11.30 63.66 16.24
C PHE A 63 10.57 62.77 15.24
N SER A 64 10.12 63.33 14.11
CA SER A 64 9.44 62.55 13.06
C SER A 64 10.34 61.47 12.45
N PHE A 65 11.63 61.76 12.29
CA PHE A 65 12.60 60.81 11.78
C PHE A 65 12.83 59.67 12.79
N SER A 66 13.01 59.97 14.08
CA SER A 66 13.14 58.96 15.14
C SER A 66 11.91 58.06 15.20
N ALA A 67 10.71 58.64 15.21
CA ALA A 67 9.47 57.89 15.24
C ALA A 67 9.31 56.96 14.02
N THR A 68 9.82 57.37 12.86
CA THR A 68 9.81 56.53 11.65
C THR A 68 10.78 55.36 11.78
N ILE A 69 11.98 55.59 12.33
CA ILE A 69 12.95 54.52 12.59
C ILE A 69 12.40 53.54 13.62
N GLU A 70 11.84 54.03 14.72
CA GLU A 70 11.22 53.20 15.76
C GLU A 70 10.08 52.35 15.19
N SER A 71 9.19 52.95 14.40
CA SER A 71 8.12 52.20 13.73
C SER A 71 8.67 51.14 12.77
N LYS A 72 9.72 51.45 12.02
CA LYS A 72 10.37 50.49 11.11
C LYS A 72 10.97 49.33 11.90
N GLN A 73 11.66 49.63 13.00
CA GLN A 73 12.26 48.62 13.86
C GLN A 73 11.20 47.73 14.52
N ALA A 74 10.15 48.30 15.10
CA ALA A 74 9.04 47.54 15.68
C ALA A 74 8.37 46.61 14.65
N THR A 75 8.18 47.07 13.41
CA THR A 75 7.65 46.19 12.34
C THR A 75 8.63 45.11 11.90
N ALA A 76 9.94 45.38 11.96
CA ALA A 76 10.97 44.41 11.62
C ALA A 76 11.05 43.30 12.67
N GLU A 77 11.04 43.66 13.96
CA GLU A 77 11.01 42.72 15.09
C GLU A 77 9.75 41.84 15.07
N ALA A 78 8.57 42.45 14.84
CA ALA A 78 7.32 41.69 14.71
C ALA A 78 7.36 40.71 13.52
N LYS A 79 7.97 41.11 12.39
CA LYS A 79 8.17 40.24 11.24
C LYS A 79 9.14 39.10 11.54
N GLU A 80 10.21 39.36 12.27
CA GLU A 80 11.19 38.34 12.67
C GLU A 80 10.53 37.28 13.55
N HIS A 81 9.76 37.68 14.57
CA HIS A 81 8.98 36.74 15.39
C HIS A 81 7.96 35.94 14.58
N MET A 82 7.31 36.55 13.60
CA MET A 82 6.40 35.84 12.70
C MET A 82 7.16 34.78 11.88
N ASN A 83 8.33 35.12 11.35
CA ASN A 83 9.16 34.20 10.58
C ASN A 83 9.64 33.02 11.43
N GLU A 84 10.07 33.28 12.67
CA GLU A 84 10.45 32.23 13.63
C GLU A 84 9.30 31.23 13.82
N LYS A 85 8.09 31.73 14.09
CA LYS A 85 6.90 30.88 14.23
C LYS A 85 6.52 30.14 12.95
N GLN A 86 6.79 30.73 11.79
CA GLN A 86 6.57 30.06 10.51
C GLN A 86 7.54 28.89 10.31
N VAL A 87 8.79 29.02 10.73
CA VAL A 87 9.76 27.91 10.73
C VAL A 87 9.28 26.80 11.67
N ASP A 88 8.91 27.13 12.91
CA ASP A 88 8.34 26.17 13.87
C ASP A 88 7.14 25.40 13.28
N LEU A 89 6.25 26.12 12.58
CA LEU A 89 5.09 25.52 11.92
C LEU A 89 5.50 24.56 10.80
N HIS A 90 6.50 24.93 9.99
CA HIS A 90 7.00 24.07 8.93
C HIS A 90 7.61 22.79 9.48
N ASP A 91 8.35 22.87 10.59
CA ASP A 91 8.94 21.70 11.26
C ASP A 91 7.85 20.73 11.73
N VAL A 92 6.83 21.21 12.44
CA VAL A 92 5.70 20.38 12.89
C VAL A 92 4.91 19.79 11.70
N MET A 93 4.74 20.54 10.63
CA MET A 93 4.07 20.05 9.42
C MET A 93 4.87 18.94 8.74
N TYR A 94 6.20 19.02 8.76
CA TYR A 94 7.08 17.98 8.26
C TYR A 94 6.98 16.72 9.12
N GLU A 95 7.08 16.85 10.44
CA GLU A 95 6.92 15.73 11.38
C GLU A 95 5.57 15.02 11.19
N LYS A 96 4.48 15.79 11.13
CA LYS A 96 3.15 15.25 10.86
C LYS A 96 3.11 14.45 9.55
N ARG A 97 3.70 14.98 8.48
CA ARG A 97 3.73 14.30 7.19
C ARG A 97 4.52 12.99 7.28
N HIS A 98 5.69 13.03 7.91
CA HIS A 98 6.55 11.87 8.08
C HIS A 98 5.84 10.75 8.85
N ILE A 99 5.20 11.08 9.98
CA ILE A 99 4.44 10.12 10.77
C ILE A 99 3.27 9.54 9.97
N LEU A 100 2.56 10.36 9.18
CA LEU A 100 1.48 9.86 8.33
C LEU A 100 1.98 8.91 7.24
N GLU A 101 3.11 9.21 6.62
CA GLU A 101 3.75 8.33 5.64
C GLU A 101 4.18 7.01 6.27
N GLU A 102 4.75 7.05 7.47
CA GLU A 102 5.13 5.86 8.24
C GLU A 102 3.90 5.03 8.63
N ILE A 103 2.82 5.64 9.11
CA ILE A 103 1.56 4.95 9.40
C ILE A 103 1.01 4.25 8.16
N VAL A 104 1.04 4.92 7.00
CA VAL A 104 0.62 4.30 5.73
C VAL A 104 1.52 3.12 5.39
N GLN A 105 2.83 3.24 5.59
CA GLN A 105 3.77 2.15 5.34
C GLN A 105 3.54 0.96 6.29
N CYS A 106 3.32 1.21 7.58
CA CYS A 106 2.97 0.17 8.55
C CYS A 106 1.63 -0.49 8.21
N ARG A 107 0.64 0.26 7.73
CA ARG A 107 -0.66 -0.30 7.29
C ARG A 107 -0.57 -1.11 6.00
N LYS A 108 0.39 -0.80 5.13
CA LYS A 108 0.68 -1.59 3.92
C LYS A 108 1.33 -2.94 4.24
N PHE A 109 1.74 -3.18 5.48
CA PHE A 109 2.26 -4.48 5.88
C PHE A 109 1.19 -5.57 5.70
N ARG A 110 1.37 -6.38 4.66
CA ARG A 110 0.57 -7.58 4.40
C ARG A 110 1.34 -8.79 4.89
N SER A 111 0.81 -9.42 5.93
CA SER A 111 1.33 -10.68 6.45
C SER A 111 0.76 -11.87 5.67
N VAL A 112 1.57 -12.91 5.49
CA VAL A 112 1.23 -14.12 4.71
C VAL A 112 -0.10 -14.77 5.14
N TYR A 113 -0.49 -14.68 6.41
CA TYR A 113 -1.74 -15.28 6.90
C TYR A 113 -3.02 -14.65 6.32
N GLN A 114 -2.96 -13.43 5.75
CA GLN A 114 -4.14 -12.76 5.18
C GLN A 114 -4.62 -13.42 3.89
N ASP A 115 -3.77 -14.23 3.25
CA ASP A 115 -4.06 -14.87 1.97
C ASP A 115 -4.43 -16.35 2.14
N VAL A 116 -4.45 -16.84 3.38
CA VAL A 116 -4.74 -18.25 3.67
C VAL A 116 -6.25 -18.43 3.79
N GLU A 117 -6.81 -19.24 2.90
CA GLU A 117 -8.17 -19.75 3.05
C GLU A 117 -8.23 -20.63 4.29
N LEU A 118 -9.10 -20.28 5.24
CA LEU A 118 -9.27 -20.96 6.52
C LEU A 118 -10.65 -21.62 6.58
N ILE A 119 -10.74 -22.78 7.26
CA ILE A 119 -12.01 -23.50 7.49
C ILE A 119 -13.06 -22.56 8.11
N PRO A 120 -14.31 -22.50 7.61
CA PRO A 120 -15.37 -21.63 8.14
C PRO A 120 -15.54 -21.71 9.66
N LEU A 121 -16.00 -20.62 10.26
CA LEU A 121 -16.03 -20.48 11.73
C LEU A 121 -16.95 -21.51 12.40
N GLU A 122 -18.06 -21.84 11.76
CA GLU A 122 -19.03 -22.87 12.21
C GLU A 122 -18.41 -24.27 12.24
N GLU A 123 -17.65 -24.61 11.19
CA GLU A 123 -16.95 -25.89 11.11
C GLU A 123 -15.79 -25.97 12.11
N PHE A 124 -15.07 -24.87 12.30
CA PHE A 124 -14.04 -24.76 13.32
C PHE A 124 -14.61 -25.00 14.73
N GLN A 125 -15.70 -24.33 15.10
CA GLN A 125 -16.32 -24.51 16.41
C GLN A 125 -16.86 -25.93 16.64
N SER A 126 -17.29 -26.61 15.57
CA SER A 126 -17.84 -27.97 15.66
C SER A 126 -16.76 -29.06 15.72
N LYS A 127 -15.62 -28.86 15.04
CA LYS A 127 -14.56 -29.87 14.89
C LYS A 127 -13.36 -29.63 15.80
N ALA A 128 -13.15 -28.41 16.30
CA ALA A 128 -12.02 -28.08 17.14
C ALA A 128 -12.19 -28.64 18.57
N GLY A 129 -11.11 -29.16 19.12
CA GLY A 129 -11.06 -29.59 20.52
C GLY A 129 -11.15 -28.41 21.50
N PRO A 130 -11.45 -28.68 22.78
CA PRO A 130 -11.60 -27.64 23.82
C PRO A 130 -10.33 -26.79 24.01
N GLU A 131 -9.16 -27.34 23.70
CA GLU A 131 -7.85 -26.67 23.74
C GLU A 131 -7.72 -25.47 22.78
N TYR A 132 -8.48 -25.44 21.67
CA TYR A 132 -8.47 -24.33 20.70
C TYR A 132 -9.64 -23.35 20.90
N LEU A 133 -10.61 -23.70 21.75
CA LEU A 133 -11.77 -22.86 22.07
C LEU A 133 -11.51 -21.96 23.30
N GLU A 134 -10.36 -22.11 23.95
CA GLU A 134 -9.97 -21.30 25.10
C GLU A 134 -9.75 -19.82 24.71
N ASN A 135 -10.30 -18.90 25.52
CA ASN A 135 -10.24 -17.45 25.30
C ASN A 135 -10.82 -16.96 23.94
N SER A 136 -11.87 -17.61 23.46
CA SER A 136 -12.57 -17.24 22.21
C SER A 136 -13.24 -15.85 22.24
N ASP A 137 -13.32 -15.20 23.39
CA ASP A 137 -13.91 -13.86 23.55
C ASP A 137 -13.11 -12.77 22.85
N ASN A 138 -11.79 -12.95 22.71
CA ASN A 138 -10.93 -12.00 22.00
C ASN A 138 -10.77 -12.42 20.53
N PRO A 139 -11.16 -11.57 19.56
CA PRO A 139 -11.12 -11.93 18.14
C PRO A 139 -9.71 -12.25 17.64
N HIS A 140 -8.67 -11.61 18.19
CA HIS A 140 -7.29 -11.89 17.82
C HIS A 140 -6.84 -13.28 18.30
N GLN A 141 -7.22 -13.65 19.53
CA GLN A 141 -6.88 -14.96 20.09
C GLN A 141 -7.66 -16.08 19.40
N LEU A 142 -8.94 -15.85 19.10
CA LEU A 142 -9.75 -16.76 18.28
C LEU A 142 -9.09 -17.03 16.92
N PHE A 143 -8.58 -15.99 16.25
CA PHE A 143 -7.90 -16.14 14.97
C PHE A 143 -6.58 -16.93 15.08
N ILE A 144 -5.79 -16.68 16.13
CA ILE A 144 -4.56 -17.45 16.41
C ILE A 144 -4.90 -18.92 16.64
N ASN A 145 -5.93 -19.22 17.42
CA ASN A 145 -6.33 -20.60 17.70
C ASN A 145 -6.81 -21.30 16.43
N ARG A 146 -7.55 -20.61 15.58
CA ARG A 146 -7.96 -21.12 14.25
C ARG A 146 -6.75 -21.44 13.37
N LEU A 147 -5.73 -20.59 13.34
CA LEU A 147 -4.48 -20.85 12.61
C LEU A 147 -3.71 -22.07 13.16
N LYS A 148 -3.65 -22.23 14.48
CA LYS A 148 -3.00 -23.39 15.11
C LYS A 148 -3.72 -24.69 14.76
N TYR A 149 -5.03 -24.70 14.84
CA TYR A 149 -5.85 -25.84 14.46
C TYR A 149 -5.65 -26.21 12.97
N GLU A 150 -5.71 -25.21 12.08
CA GLU A 150 -5.49 -25.41 10.64
C GLU A 150 -4.11 -26.03 10.35
N LEU A 151 -3.07 -25.59 11.06
CA LEU A 151 -1.72 -26.14 10.92
C LEU A 151 -1.72 -27.65 11.22
N VAL A 152 -2.31 -28.06 12.36
CA VAL A 152 -2.40 -29.47 12.76
C VAL A 152 -3.19 -30.28 11.73
N VAL A 153 -4.33 -29.77 11.28
CA VAL A 153 -5.18 -30.43 10.27
C VAL A 153 -4.42 -30.60 8.95
N ARG A 154 -3.75 -29.55 8.45
CA ARG A 154 -2.97 -29.62 7.21
C ARG A 154 -1.77 -30.56 7.34
N ALA A 155 -1.11 -30.60 8.50
CA ALA A 155 -0.03 -31.54 8.74
C ALA A 155 -0.52 -33.00 8.66
N ALA A 156 -1.64 -33.30 9.32
CA ALA A 156 -2.25 -34.64 9.26
C ALA A 156 -2.72 -35.02 7.85
N LEU A 157 -3.35 -34.09 7.11
CA LEU A 157 -3.77 -34.33 5.72
C LEU A 157 -2.58 -34.55 4.79
N LYS A 158 -1.46 -33.84 5.01
CA LYS A 158 -0.23 -34.03 4.24
C LYS A 158 0.37 -35.41 4.50
N GLU A 159 0.41 -35.85 5.75
CA GLU A 159 0.88 -37.20 6.11
C GLU A 159 0.01 -38.29 5.45
N GLN A 160 -1.32 -38.16 5.51
CA GLN A 160 -2.24 -39.07 4.82
C GLN A 160 -2.05 -39.05 3.31
N GLN A 161 -1.82 -37.87 2.72
CA GLN A 161 -1.54 -37.74 1.29
C GLN A 161 -0.24 -38.48 0.91
N GLU A 162 0.83 -38.33 1.69
CA GLU A 162 2.10 -39.00 1.47
C GLU A 162 1.95 -40.53 1.60
N GLU A 163 1.20 -41.01 2.60
CA GLU A 163 0.90 -42.44 2.77
C GLU A 163 0.12 -43.00 1.58
N LEU A 164 -0.96 -42.33 1.16
CA LEU A 164 -1.76 -42.74 0.01
C LEU A 164 -0.97 -42.68 -1.30
N GLN A 165 -0.08 -41.70 -1.46
CA GLN A 165 0.83 -41.64 -2.60
C GLN A 165 1.78 -42.83 -2.60
N LEU A 166 2.34 -43.21 -1.45
CA LEU A 166 3.18 -44.38 -1.34
C LEU A 166 2.42 -45.66 -1.72
N GLN A 167 1.23 -45.88 -1.14
CA GLN A 167 0.37 -47.02 -1.46
C GLN A 167 0.02 -47.05 -2.95
N ARG A 168 -0.36 -45.90 -3.54
CA ARG A 168 -0.62 -45.79 -4.98
C ARG A 168 0.60 -46.20 -5.81
N THR A 169 1.80 -45.73 -5.47
CA THR A 169 3.01 -46.11 -6.23
C THR A 169 3.36 -47.58 -6.08
N GLN A 170 3.08 -48.18 -4.92
CA GLN A 170 3.26 -49.61 -4.69
C GLN A 170 2.28 -50.44 -5.52
N LEU A 171 0.99 -50.10 -5.49
CA LEU A 171 -0.03 -50.76 -6.31
C LEU A 171 0.26 -50.63 -7.81
N ILE A 172 0.73 -49.47 -8.29
CA ILE A 172 1.14 -49.30 -9.69
C ILE A 172 2.31 -50.23 -10.02
N LYS A 173 3.29 -50.41 -9.12
CA LYS A 173 4.41 -51.34 -9.33
C LYS A 173 3.93 -52.79 -9.37
N GLU A 174 3.03 -53.17 -8.47
CA GLU A 174 2.45 -54.52 -8.43
C GLU A 174 1.62 -54.82 -9.67
N ASN A 175 0.77 -53.89 -10.09
CA ASN A 175 -0.03 -54.00 -11.31
C ASN A 175 0.87 -54.10 -12.56
N ARG A 176 1.93 -53.28 -12.66
CA ARG A 176 2.94 -53.41 -13.74
C ARG A 176 3.68 -54.76 -13.72
N LYS A 177 3.94 -55.33 -12.55
CA LYS A 177 4.55 -56.67 -12.44
C LYS A 177 3.57 -57.76 -12.88
N ALA A 178 2.30 -57.64 -12.50
CA ALA A 178 1.24 -58.57 -12.93
C ALA A 178 1.05 -58.49 -14.45
N GLN A 179 0.97 -57.29 -15.02
CA GLN A 179 0.89 -57.10 -16.47
C GLN A 179 2.06 -57.77 -17.19
N LYS A 180 3.30 -57.56 -16.73
CA LYS A 180 4.47 -58.22 -17.30
C LYS A 180 4.41 -59.75 -17.23
N LYS A 181 3.79 -60.32 -16.18
CA LYS A 181 3.60 -61.78 -16.07
C LYS A 181 2.54 -62.27 -17.04
N VAL A 182 1.43 -61.53 -17.19
CA VAL A 182 0.40 -61.84 -18.19
C VAL A 182 1.00 -61.77 -19.60
N ASP A 183 1.70 -60.68 -19.93
CA ASP A 183 2.39 -60.54 -21.22
C ASP A 183 3.43 -61.66 -21.48
N GLN A 184 4.01 -62.24 -20.42
CA GLN A 184 4.90 -63.40 -20.53
C GLN A 184 4.12 -64.69 -20.78
N PHE A 185 3.01 -64.92 -20.08
CA PHE A 185 2.17 -66.10 -20.31
C PHE A 185 1.51 -66.07 -21.68
N ASP A 186 1.07 -64.90 -22.16
CA ASP A 186 0.51 -64.73 -23.50
C ASP A 186 1.53 -65.15 -24.57
N LYS A 187 2.79 -64.71 -24.43
CA LYS A 187 3.87 -65.14 -25.34
C LYS A 187 4.15 -66.64 -25.28
N LEU A 188 4.22 -67.21 -24.07
CA LEU A 188 4.45 -68.65 -23.91
C LEU A 188 3.29 -69.48 -24.48
N LEU A 189 2.05 -68.96 -24.40
CA LEU A 189 0.88 -69.60 -24.98
C LEU A 189 0.92 -69.51 -26.52
N ASP A 190 1.25 -68.34 -27.09
CA ASP A 190 1.45 -68.17 -28.52
C ASP A 190 2.53 -69.15 -29.05
N ASP A 191 3.67 -69.25 -28.35
CA ASP A 191 4.74 -70.17 -28.68
C ASP A 191 4.30 -71.64 -28.59
N PHE A 192 3.49 -71.99 -27.57
CA PHE A 192 2.93 -73.33 -27.41
C PHE A 192 1.96 -73.68 -28.55
N VAL A 193 1.05 -72.77 -28.91
CA VAL A 193 0.11 -72.95 -30.03
C VAL A 193 0.88 -73.14 -31.34
N GLN A 194 1.88 -72.31 -31.61
CA GLN A 194 2.74 -72.46 -32.79
C GLN A 194 3.51 -73.79 -32.79
N SER A 195 3.98 -74.25 -31.62
CA SER A 195 4.70 -75.51 -31.49
C SER A 195 3.79 -76.74 -31.58
N ALA A 196 2.51 -76.61 -31.23
CA ALA A 196 1.49 -77.65 -31.32
C ALA A 196 0.87 -77.76 -32.73
N ALA A 197 0.93 -76.70 -33.55
CA ALA A 197 0.40 -76.70 -34.92
C ALA A 197 0.91 -77.86 -35.81
N PRO A 198 2.20 -78.26 -35.78
CA PRO A 198 2.68 -79.43 -36.54
C PRO A 198 2.12 -80.76 -36.03
N LEU A 199 1.84 -80.86 -34.73
CA LEU A 199 1.23 -82.04 -34.12
C LEU A 199 -0.25 -82.13 -34.49
N GLU A 200 -0.96 -81.00 -34.48
CA GLU A 200 -2.34 -80.89 -34.96
C GLU A 200 -2.44 -81.25 -36.45
N GLU A 201 -1.53 -80.76 -37.29
CA GLU A 201 -1.45 -81.11 -38.72
C GLU A 201 -1.19 -82.62 -38.91
N ALA A 202 -0.34 -83.23 -38.07
CA ALA A 202 -0.07 -84.67 -38.11
C ALA A 202 -1.26 -85.52 -37.63
N LEU A 203 -1.98 -85.09 -36.59
CA LEU A 203 -3.20 -85.73 -36.09
C LEU A 203 -4.37 -85.57 -37.06
N GLU A 204 -4.52 -84.41 -37.71
CA GLU A 204 -5.47 -84.21 -38.79
C GLU A 204 -5.13 -85.10 -39.99
N ALA A 205 -3.86 -85.22 -40.35
CA ALA A 205 -3.41 -86.14 -41.38
C ALA A 205 -3.72 -87.60 -41.01
N GLU A 206 -3.51 -88.02 -39.75
CA GLU A 206 -3.87 -89.35 -39.28
C GLU A 206 -5.39 -89.58 -39.28
N SER A 207 -6.20 -88.61 -38.83
CA SER A 207 -7.66 -88.70 -38.89
C SER A 207 -8.19 -88.79 -40.34
N LYS A 208 -7.61 -88.07 -41.29
CA LYS A 208 -7.89 -88.20 -42.73
C LYS A 208 -7.45 -89.55 -43.29
N THR A 209 -6.30 -90.10 -42.84
CA THR A 209 -5.90 -91.46 -43.24
C THR A 209 -6.73 -92.57 -42.59
N THR A 210 -7.42 -92.28 -41.49
CA THR A 210 -8.36 -93.23 -40.86
C THR A 210 -9.67 -93.27 -41.64
N ASP A 211 -10.14 -92.12 -42.15
CA ASP A 211 -11.27 -92.05 -43.10
C ASP A 211 -10.93 -92.67 -44.47
N ASP A 212 -9.68 -92.59 -44.93
CA ASP A 212 -9.25 -93.20 -46.20
C ASP A 212 -9.02 -94.71 -46.12
N ASN A 213 -8.96 -95.31 -44.92
CA ASN A 213 -8.81 -96.77 -44.74
C ASN A 213 -10.16 -97.49 -44.47
N GLU A 214 -11.27 -96.75 -44.45
CA GLU A 214 -12.65 -97.27 -44.37
C GLU A 214 -13.44 -97.00 -45.66
N MET A 215 -12.78 -97.01 -46.83
CA MET A 215 -13.46 -96.95 -48.14
C MET A 215 -13.28 -98.22 -48.98
N VAL A 216 -13.65 -99.38 -48.44
CA VAL A 216 -14.21 -100.50 -49.25
C VAL A 216 -15.21 -101.30 -48.41
N THR A 217 -16.46 -100.81 -48.30
CA THR A 217 -17.68 -101.54 -48.69
C THR A 217 -18.89 -100.65 -48.44
N GLU A 218 -19.40 -100.04 -49.52
CA GLU A 218 -20.77 -99.54 -49.56
C GLU A 218 -21.73 -100.69 -49.23
N GLN A 219 -22.72 -100.45 -48.37
CA GLN A 219 -24.12 -100.35 -48.80
C GLN A 219 -25.06 -100.04 -47.62
N SER A 220 -25.77 -98.92 -47.80
CA SER A 220 -27.22 -98.79 -47.58
C SER A 220 -27.80 -99.18 -46.22
N THR A 221 -28.32 -98.20 -45.48
CA THR A 221 -29.76 -98.17 -45.15
C THR A 221 -30.16 -96.80 -44.61
N GLU A 222 -31.20 -96.24 -45.23
CA GLU A 222 -32.02 -95.16 -44.74
C GLU A 222 -32.57 -95.49 -43.35
N ASN A 223 -32.64 -94.51 -42.44
CA ASN A 223 -33.95 -94.10 -41.92
C ASN A 223 -33.90 -92.77 -41.17
N SER A 224 -34.87 -91.92 -41.49
CA SER A 224 -35.25 -90.73 -40.73
C SER A 224 -35.92 -91.13 -39.41
N THR A 225 -35.69 -90.40 -38.31
CA THR A 225 -36.75 -89.86 -37.41
C THR A 225 -36.19 -89.07 -36.21
N GLU A 226 -36.78 -87.88 -36.00
CA GLU A 226 -37.19 -87.26 -34.72
C GLU A 226 -36.14 -86.92 -33.64
N VAL A 227 -35.84 -85.64 -33.34
CA VAL A 227 -36.60 -84.57 -32.63
C VAL A 227 -36.06 -84.36 -31.20
N MET A 228 -36.15 -83.09 -30.74
CA MET A 228 -35.89 -82.52 -29.39
C MET A 228 -34.44 -82.09 -29.15
N ASP A 229 -34.11 -80.80 -29.20
CA ASP A 229 -34.54 -79.72 -28.29
C ASP A 229 -34.29 -80.12 -26.82
N ILE A 230 -33.27 -79.51 -26.20
CA ILE A 230 -33.27 -79.05 -24.81
C ILE A 230 -32.10 -78.08 -24.63
N SER A 231 -32.46 -76.89 -24.17
CA SER A 231 -31.60 -75.83 -23.68
C SER A 231 -30.87 -76.21 -22.39
N LEU A 232 -29.66 -75.69 -22.22
CA LEU A 232 -29.18 -75.02 -20.98
C LEU A 232 -27.91 -74.22 -21.28
#